data_AF-A0AA96ZUJ1-F1
#
_entry.id   AF-A0AA96ZUJ1-F1
#
_cell.length_a   1.000
_cell.length_b   1.000
_cell.length_c   1.000
_cell.angle_alpha   90.00
_cell.angle_beta   90.00
_cell.angle_gamma   90.00
#
_symmetry.space_group_name_H-M   'P 1'
#
loop_
_entity.id
_entity.type
_entity.pdbx_description
1 polymer ?
#
loop_
_entity_poly.entity_id
_entity_poly.type
_entity_poly.pdbx_seq_one_letter_code
_entity_poly.pdbx_strand_id
1 'polypeptide(L)'
;MLDYIWLDDESPILQQVPVEYSSAALIFSPFIQMPEGWENAKRKNDYEHIYPNDDEIRGIGKAVSWKKVMSSCGFQTHAELALALMTSIGALRDEFAREDLAEVLHENINGDLYYPSEDHISNFHIPSLVKVLGANGSNRFYYAEPIVENRGVLDITEANLRTVLDEAAAELVLTDEKMDFVFMSVYDSFINVFLAKDKNINDLVQRMGWEAMICDESTYISWYR
;
A
#
# COMPACT_ATOMS: atom_id res chain seq x y z
N MET A 1 -1.85 18.52 -13.89
CA MET A 1 -1.54 17.14 -13.50
C MET A 1 -1.13 17.23 -12.04
N LEU A 2 -1.69 16.39 -11.17
CA LEU A 2 -1.27 16.40 -9.77
C LEU A 2 0.11 15.74 -9.69
N ASP A 3 1.08 16.45 -9.14
CA ASP A 3 2.39 15.89 -8.80
C ASP A 3 2.29 15.12 -7.48
N TYR A 4 3.26 14.24 -7.23
CA TYR A 4 3.34 13.50 -5.96
C TYR A 4 3.41 14.47 -4.76
N ILE A 5 2.64 14.17 -3.71
CA ILE A 5 2.60 14.98 -2.48
C ILE A 5 3.52 14.34 -1.44
N TRP A 6 4.61 15.02 -1.10
CA TRP A 6 5.50 14.62 -0.01
C TRP A 6 4.89 14.99 1.33
N LEU A 7 4.43 14.00 2.08
CA LEU A 7 3.85 14.18 3.41
C LEU A 7 4.95 14.19 4.47
N ASP A 8 4.87 15.14 5.40
CA ASP A 8 5.70 15.20 6.60
C ASP A 8 5.01 14.57 7.83
N ASP A 9 5.82 14.33 8.86
CA ASP A 9 5.40 13.78 10.16
C ASP A 9 4.92 14.87 11.14
N GLU A 10 4.96 16.15 10.76
CA GLU A 10 4.75 17.29 11.67
C GLU A 10 3.31 17.82 11.64
N SER A 11 2.54 17.49 10.59
CA SER A 11 1.14 17.93 10.42
C SER A 11 0.19 16.77 10.06
N PRO A 12 -1.11 16.85 10.39
CA PRO A 12 -2.09 15.87 9.92
C PRO A 12 -2.22 15.84 8.39
N ILE A 13 -2.47 14.66 7.81
CA ILE A 13 -2.51 14.43 6.35
C ILE A 13 -3.45 15.40 5.65
N LEU A 14 -4.66 15.60 6.18
CA LEU A 14 -5.67 16.47 5.57
C LEU A 14 -5.28 17.95 5.54
N GLN A 15 -4.29 18.37 6.34
CA GLN A 15 -3.76 19.74 6.32
C GLN A 15 -2.65 19.94 5.28
N GLN A 16 -2.09 18.84 4.77
CA GLN A 16 -0.97 18.84 3.82
C GLN A 16 -1.41 18.68 2.36
N VAL A 17 -2.62 18.16 2.13
CA VAL A 17 -3.16 17.92 0.78
C VAL A 17 -3.94 19.12 0.23
N PRO A 18 -4.11 19.24 -1.10
CA PRO A 18 -4.92 20.30 -1.69
C PRO A 18 -6.34 20.35 -1.13
N VAL A 19 -6.86 21.57 -0.93
CA VAL A 19 -8.14 21.84 -0.24
C VAL A 19 -9.36 21.19 -0.92
N GLU A 20 -9.24 20.82 -2.19
CA GLU A 20 -10.26 20.11 -2.94
C GLU A 20 -10.49 18.69 -2.42
N TYR A 21 -9.47 18.05 -1.83
CA TYR A 21 -9.57 16.70 -1.27
C TYR A 21 -10.09 16.78 0.16
N SER A 22 -11.39 16.49 0.32
CA SER A 22 -12.07 16.62 1.61
C SER A 22 -11.99 15.37 2.48
N SER A 23 -11.40 14.29 1.98
CA SER A 23 -11.22 13.05 2.74
C SER A 23 -9.98 12.28 2.28
N ALA A 24 -9.45 11.48 3.21
CA ALA A 24 -8.29 10.63 3.00
C ALA A 24 -8.44 9.29 3.74
N ALA A 25 -7.77 8.26 3.24
CA ALA A 25 -7.65 6.97 3.90
C ALA A 25 -6.23 6.41 3.68
N LEU A 26 -5.71 5.70 4.69
CA LEU A 26 -4.50 4.92 4.57
C LEU A 26 -4.89 3.48 4.24
N ILE A 27 -4.68 3.08 2.99
CA ILE A 27 -4.97 1.73 2.50
C ILE A 27 -3.79 0.83 2.85
N PHE A 28 -4.06 -0.24 3.59
CA PHE A 28 -3.02 -1.19 4.00
C PHE A 28 -2.70 -2.15 2.86
N SER A 29 -1.43 -2.22 2.45
CA SER A 29 -1.00 -3.22 1.47
C SER A 29 -1.12 -4.60 2.11
N PRO A 30 -1.87 -5.55 1.51
CA PRO A 30 -2.06 -6.87 2.10
C PRO A 30 -0.77 -7.70 2.06
N PHE A 31 -0.64 -8.61 3.02
CA PHE A 31 0.38 -9.66 2.99
C PHE A 31 0.12 -10.62 1.83
N ILE A 32 1.17 -11.33 1.40
CA ILE A 32 1.12 -12.21 0.23
C ILE A 32 1.21 -13.65 0.69
N GLN A 33 0.15 -14.43 0.50
CA GLN A 33 0.18 -15.89 0.67
C GLN A 33 0.42 -16.56 -0.69
N MET A 34 1.58 -17.19 -0.83
CA MET A 34 1.90 -18.10 -1.94
C MET A 34 1.39 -19.52 -1.65
N PRO A 35 1.25 -20.38 -2.67
CA PRO A 35 0.87 -21.78 -2.48
C PRO A 35 1.84 -22.54 -1.57
N GLU A 36 1.34 -23.52 -0.83
CA GLU A 36 2.15 -24.34 0.07
C GLU A 36 3.32 -25.01 -0.68
N GLY A 37 4.54 -24.85 -0.15
CA GLY A 37 5.78 -25.36 -0.71
C GLY A 37 6.36 -24.53 -1.86
N TRP A 38 5.79 -23.36 -2.17
CA TRP A 38 6.27 -22.49 -3.25
C TRP A 38 7.73 -22.05 -3.02
N GLU A 39 8.06 -21.62 -1.80
CA GLU A 39 9.42 -21.20 -1.45
C GLU A 39 10.43 -22.33 -1.64
N ASN A 40 10.12 -23.50 -1.08
CA ASN A 40 10.97 -24.68 -1.15
C ASN A 40 11.22 -25.13 -2.60
N ALA A 41 10.24 -24.94 -3.48
CA ALA A 41 10.39 -25.25 -4.91
C ALA A 41 11.28 -24.23 -5.65
N LYS A 42 11.38 -23.00 -5.14
CA LYS A 42 12.18 -21.90 -5.73
C LYS A 42 13.60 -21.85 -5.20
N ARG A 43 13.78 -22.10 -3.91
CA ARG A 43 15.04 -21.97 -3.18
C ARG A 43 16.10 -22.91 -3.75
N LYS A 44 17.22 -22.33 -4.17
CA LYS A 44 18.39 -23.11 -4.65
C LYS A 44 19.44 -23.31 -3.57
N ASN A 45 19.48 -22.43 -2.58
CA ASN A 45 20.39 -22.50 -1.44
C ASN A 45 19.79 -21.81 -0.20
N ASP A 46 20.33 -22.13 0.97
CA ASP A 46 19.77 -21.70 2.27
C ASP A 46 19.89 -20.19 2.52
N TYR A 47 20.75 -19.47 1.80
CA TYR A 47 21.01 -18.04 1.99
C TYR A 47 20.31 -17.15 0.96
N GLU A 48 19.58 -17.74 0.01
CA GLU A 48 18.85 -16.99 -1.01
C GLU A 48 17.65 -16.27 -0.36
N HIS A 49 17.57 -14.95 -0.52
CA HIS A 49 16.37 -14.21 -0.15
C HIS A 49 15.30 -14.48 -1.21
N ILE A 50 14.23 -15.17 -0.82
CA ILE A 50 13.13 -15.54 -1.73
C ILE A 50 11.96 -14.60 -1.46
N TYR A 51 11.49 -13.94 -2.50
CA TYR A 51 10.27 -13.12 -2.46
C TYR A 51 9.53 -13.30 -3.80
N PRO A 52 8.19 -13.42 -3.79
CA PRO A 52 7.44 -13.59 -5.03
C PRO A 52 7.49 -12.33 -5.90
N ASN A 53 7.71 -12.48 -7.20
CA ASN A 53 7.59 -11.35 -8.13
C ASN A 53 6.10 -11.07 -8.45
N ASP A 54 5.85 -9.94 -9.09
CA ASP A 54 4.50 -9.44 -9.36
C ASP A 54 3.66 -10.38 -10.23
N ASP A 55 4.26 -11.07 -11.20
CA ASP A 55 3.56 -12.08 -12.01
C ASP A 55 3.09 -13.26 -11.17
N GLU A 56 3.91 -13.72 -10.22
CA GLU A 56 3.56 -14.80 -9.30
C GLU A 56 2.50 -14.35 -8.29
N ILE A 57 2.63 -13.15 -7.73
CA ILE A 57 1.64 -12.55 -6.82
C ILE A 57 0.27 -12.49 -7.50
N ARG A 58 0.21 -11.99 -8.74
CA ARG A 58 -1.04 -11.89 -9.51
C ARG A 58 -1.60 -13.24 -9.94
N GLY A 59 -0.72 -14.16 -10.34
CA GLY A 59 -1.13 -15.43 -10.94
C GLY A 59 -1.59 -16.47 -9.92
N ILE A 60 -0.85 -16.60 -8.82
CA ILE A 60 -1.03 -17.69 -7.84
C ILE A 60 -1.03 -17.22 -6.38
N GLY A 61 -0.64 -15.98 -6.12
CA GLY A 61 -0.68 -15.37 -4.79
C GLY A 61 -2.10 -15.07 -4.31
N LYS A 62 -2.27 -14.93 -3.00
CA LYS A 62 -3.52 -14.52 -2.35
C LYS A 62 -3.25 -13.40 -1.34
N ALA A 63 -4.07 -12.36 -1.39
CA ALA A 63 -4.06 -11.30 -0.40
C ALA A 63 -4.44 -11.84 0.99
N VAL A 64 -3.64 -11.50 2.00
CA VAL A 64 -3.93 -11.75 3.41
C VAL A 64 -4.04 -10.40 4.12
N SER A 65 -5.18 -10.19 4.79
CA SER A 65 -5.46 -8.94 5.50
C SER A 65 -4.54 -8.77 6.70
N TRP A 66 -4.24 -7.51 7.05
CA TRP A 66 -3.52 -7.15 8.27
C TRP A 66 -4.25 -7.70 9.47
N LYS A 67 -5.58 -7.56 9.54
CA LYS A 67 -6.40 -8.15 10.61
C LYS A 67 -6.15 -9.65 10.81
N LYS A 68 -5.93 -10.42 9.75
CA LYS A 68 -5.66 -11.86 9.85
C LYS A 68 -4.26 -12.11 10.43
N VAL A 69 -3.25 -11.35 10.01
CA VAL A 69 -1.88 -11.44 10.55
C VAL A 69 -1.81 -10.95 12.00
N MET A 70 -2.48 -9.84 12.33
CA MET A 70 -2.61 -9.38 13.71
C MET A 70 -3.17 -10.47 14.62
N SER A 71 -4.21 -11.17 14.15
CA SER A 71 -4.85 -12.24 14.92
C SER A 71 -3.90 -13.42 15.19
N SER A 72 -3.00 -13.76 14.25
CA SER A 72 -2.00 -14.81 14.48
C SER A 72 -0.87 -14.35 15.40
N CYS A 73 -0.46 -13.08 15.30
CA CYS A 73 0.59 -12.50 16.12
C CYS A 73 0.12 -12.10 17.53
N GLY A 74 -1.20 -12.06 17.77
CA GLY A 74 -1.77 -11.56 19.03
C GLY A 74 -1.73 -10.03 19.18
N PHE A 75 -1.49 -9.30 18.09
CA PHE A 75 -1.53 -7.84 18.08
C PHE A 75 -2.96 -7.31 18.27
N GLN A 76 -3.12 -6.33 19.14
CA GLN A 76 -4.41 -5.74 19.51
C GLN A 76 -4.80 -4.58 18.59
N THR A 77 -3.80 -3.89 18.02
CA THR A 77 -4.01 -2.68 17.20
C THR A 77 -3.23 -2.74 15.89
N HIS A 78 -3.74 -2.05 14.87
CA HIS A 78 -3.01 -1.88 13.60
C HIS A 78 -1.67 -1.16 13.79
N ALA A 79 -1.57 -0.29 14.81
CA ALA A 79 -0.34 0.42 15.13
C ALA A 79 0.77 -0.54 15.60
N GLU A 80 0.45 -1.57 16.38
CA GLU A 80 1.43 -2.60 16.76
C GLU A 80 1.98 -3.35 15.54
N LEU A 81 1.10 -3.75 14.60
CA LEU A 81 1.53 -4.40 13.37
C LEU A 81 2.34 -3.46 12.48
N ALA A 82 1.94 -2.19 12.36
CA ALA A 82 2.70 -1.19 11.64
C ALA A 82 4.10 -1.00 12.25
N LEU A 83 4.21 -0.83 13.57
CA LEU A 83 5.50 -0.74 14.25
C LEU A 83 6.37 -1.97 14.02
N ALA A 84 5.80 -3.18 14.07
CA ALA A 84 6.52 -4.42 13.78
C ALA A 84 7.08 -4.45 12.35
N LEU A 85 6.24 -4.09 11.36
CA LEU A 85 6.61 -4.01 9.95
C LEU A 85 7.72 -2.97 9.71
N MET A 86 7.52 -1.73 10.19
CA MET A 86 8.48 -0.63 10.02
C MET A 86 9.81 -0.90 10.74
N THR A 87 9.78 -1.57 11.89
CA THR A 87 11.01 -2.02 12.57
C THR A 87 11.73 -3.09 11.75
N SER A 88 11.00 -4.04 11.17
CA SER A 88 11.58 -5.16 10.38
C SER A 88 12.36 -4.69 9.14
N ILE A 89 12.00 -3.54 8.56
CA ILE A 89 12.71 -2.94 7.40
C ILE A 89 13.75 -1.90 7.82
N GLY A 90 13.89 -1.60 9.12
CA GLY A 90 14.83 -0.58 9.60
C GLY A 90 14.41 0.86 9.29
N ALA A 91 13.13 1.10 8.99
CA ALA A 91 12.60 2.43 8.68
C ALA A 91 12.41 3.32 9.92
N LEU A 92 12.54 2.76 11.13
CA LEU A 92 12.48 3.51 12.39
C LEU A 92 13.88 3.71 12.96
N ARG A 93 14.11 4.87 13.59
CA ARG A 93 15.30 5.06 14.43
C ARG A 93 15.26 4.10 15.62
N ASP A 94 16.42 3.70 16.11
CA ASP A 94 16.59 2.73 17.21
C ASP A 94 15.71 3.02 18.45
N GLU A 95 15.47 4.30 18.78
CA GLU A 95 14.65 4.70 19.94
C GLU A 95 13.14 4.48 19.75
N PHE A 96 12.67 4.36 18.50
CA PHE A 96 11.28 4.06 18.14
C PHE A 96 11.08 2.63 17.66
N ALA A 97 12.17 1.92 17.34
CA ALA A 97 12.14 0.53 16.94
C ALA A 97 11.54 -0.36 18.05
N ARG A 98 10.68 -1.28 17.64
CA ARG A 98 10.01 -2.25 18.52
C ARG A 98 10.40 -3.66 18.11
N GLU A 99 11.65 -4.02 18.39
CA GLU A 99 12.22 -5.33 18.06
C GLU A 99 11.40 -6.47 18.66
N ASP A 100 10.81 -6.27 19.85
CA ASP A 100 9.92 -7.24 20.47
C ASP A 100 8.66 -7.53 19.63
N LEU A 101 8.13 -6.53 18.91
CA LEU A 101 7.00 -6.72 17.99
C LEU A 101 7.46 -7.32 16.65
N ALA A 102 8.63 -6.90 16.16
CA ALA A 102 9.22 -7.43 14.93
C ALA A 102 9.55 -8.92 15.04
N GLU A 103 10.12 -9.35 16.17
CA GLU A 103 10.39 -10.76 16.47
C GLU A 103 9.09 -11.59 16.46
N VAL A 104 8.03 -11.12 17.13
CA VAL A 104 6.72 -11.79 17.13
C VAL A 104 6.15 -11.90 15.72
N LEU A 105 6.26 -10.84 14.91
CA LEU A 105 5.81 -10.85 13.53
C LEU A 105 6.60 -11.88 12.71
N HIS A 106 7.93 -11.89 12.82
CA HIS A 106 8.80 -12.80 12.09
C HIS A 106 8.52 -14.27 12.43
N GLU A 107 8.34 -14.62 13.70
CA GLU A 107 8.01 -16.00 14.11
C GLU A 107 6.67 -16.49 13.54
N ASN A 108 5.73 -15.57 13.31
CA ASN A 108 4.39 -15.86 12.79
C ASN A 108 4.28 -15.76 11.27
N ILE A 109 5.28 -15.18 10.60
CA ILE A 109 5.40 -15.16 9.14
C ILE A 109 6.34 -16.29 8.76
N ASN A 110 5.79 -17.50 8.78
CA ASN A 110 6.48 -18.72 8.40
C ASN A 110 5.82 -19.39 7.19
N GLY A 111 6.62 -20.17 6.46
CA GLY A 111 6.19 -20.83 5.24
C GLY A 111 6.03 -19.84 4.08
N ASP A 112 5.00 -20.03 3.26
CA ASP A 112 4.76 -19.28 2.02
C ASP A 112 3.99 -17.96 2.23
N LEU A 113 4.07 -17.35 3.42
CA LEU A 113 3.48 -16.05 3.75
C LEU A 113 4.58 -14.98 3.75
N TYR A 114 4.37 -13.90 3.01
CA TYR A 114 5.34 -12.83 2.83
C TYR A 114 4.75 -11.47 3.25
N TYR A 115 5.65 -10.56 3.60
CA TYR A 115 5.33 -9.17 3.89
C TYR A 115 4.64 -8.53 2.68
N PRO A 116 3.84 -7.47 2.87
CA PRO A 116 3.40 -6.66 1.74
C PRO A 116 4.60 -6.05 1.01
N SER A 117 4.46 -5.76 -0.28
CA SER A 117 5.49 -5.01 -1.00
C SER A 117 5.60 -3.60 -0.42
N GLU A 118 6.76 -3.29 0.11
CA GLU A 118 7.18 -1.96 0.56
C GLU A 118 7.16 -0.98 -0.62
N ASP A 119 6.84 0.29 -0.37
CA ASP A 119 6.89 1.42 -1.32
C ASP A 119 5.97 1.35 -2.55
N HIS A 120 5.23 0.25 -2.70
CA HIS A 120 4.46 -0.03 -3.90
C HIS A 120 2.95 -0.12 -3.62
N ILE A 121 2.17 0.30 -4.62
CA ILE A 121 0.74 0.01 -4.68
C ILE A 121 0.58 -1.49 -4.94
N SER A 122 -0.08 -2.20 -4.02
CA SER A 122 -0.24 -3.66 -4.13
C SER A 122 -0.95 -4.09 -5.41
N ASN A 123 -0.39 -5.12 -6.06
CA ASN A 123 -0.98 -5.81 -7.22
C ASN A 123 -2.41 -6.32 -6.98
N PHE A 124 -2.76 -6.65 -5.74
CA PHE A 124 -4.11 -7.09 -5.39
C PHE A 124 -5.16 -5.97 -5.49
N HIS A 125 -4.73 -4.70 -5.50
CA HIS A 125 -5.63 -3.55 -5.60
C HIS A 125 -5.98 -3.18 -7.05
N ILE A 126 -5.30 -3.72 -8.07
CA ILE A 126 -5.51 -3.35 -9.48
C ILE A 126 -6.99 -3.42 -9.91
N PRO A 127 -7.74 -4.51 -9.68
CA PRO A 127 -9.13 -4.58 -10.12
C PRO A 127 -10.03 -3.53 -9.46
N SER A 128 -9.76 -3.18 -8.20
CA SER A 128 -10.47 -2.11 -7.49
C SER A 128 -10.03 -0.70 -7.91
N LEU A 129 -8.75 -0.50 -8.25
CA LEU A 129 -8.24 0.77 -8.77
C LEU A 129 -8.88 1.11 -10.11
N VAL A 130 -9.06 0.14 -11.02
CA VAL A 130 -9.83 0.32 -12.26
C VAL A 130 -11.22 0.86 -11.98
N LYS A 131 -11.92 0.27 -10.99
CA LYS A 131 -13.28 0.69 -10.63
C LYS A 131 -13.31 2.10 -10.05
N VAL A 132 -12.38 2.44 -9.15
CA VAL A 132 -12.34 3.75 -8.50
C VAL A 132 -11.95 4.85 -9.48
N LEU A 133 -10.88 4.66 -10.25
CA LEU A 133 -10.43 5.65 -11.23
C LEU A 133 -11.50 5.90 -12.30
N GLY A 134 -12.33 4.90 -12.63
CA GLY A 134 -13.44 5.03 -13.57
C GLY A 134 -14.78 5.45 -12.94
N ALA A 135 -14.88 5.59 -11.62
CA ALA A 135 -16.17 5.72 -10.92
C ALA A 135 -16.95 6.99 -11.28
N ASN A 136 -16.25 8.05 -11.68
CA ASN A 136 -16.82 9.32 -12.11
C ASN A 136 -17.00 9.42 -13.64
N GLY A 137 -16.83 8.33 -14.37
CA GLY A 137 -16.89 8.29 -15.84
C GLY A 137 -15.61 8.74 -16.54
N SER A 138 -14.50 8.91 -15.81
CA SER A 138 -13.17 9.02 -16.41
C SER A 138 -12.83 7.73 -17.16
N ASN A 139 -12.16 7.87 -18.32
CA ASN A 139 -11.67 6.73 -19.10
C ASN A 139 -10.14 6.63 -19.07
N ARG A 140 -9.48 7.63 -18.51
CA ARG A 140 -8.02 7.75 -18.45
C ARG A 140 -7.56 8.04 -17.02
N PHE A 141 -6.37 7.56 -16.71
CA PHE A 141 -5.67 7.91 -15.49
C PHE A 141 -4.31 8.53 -15.83
N TYR A 142 -3.87 9.44 -14.97
CA TYR A 142 -2.54 10.00 -14.95
C TYR A 142 -1.69 9.24 -13.93
N TYR A 143 -0.41 9.11 -14.23
CA TYR A 143 0.59 8.61 -13.28
C TYR A 143 1.82 9.52 -13.27
N ALA A 144 2.49 9.60 -12.12
CA ALA A 144 3.78 10.26 -12.00
C ALA A 144 4.63 9.59 -10.92
N GLU A 145 5.92 9.42 -11.23
CA GLU A 145 6.97 8.93 -10.34
C GLU A 145 7.90 10.11 -10.01
N PRO A 146 8.03 10.50 -8.73
CA PRO A 146 8.76 11.70 -8.38
C PRO A 146 10.28 11.54 -8.46
N ILE A 147 10.81 10.31 -8.31
CA ILE A 147 12.26 10.06 -8.28
C ILE A 147 12.87 10.00 -9.68
N VAL A 148 12.27 9.22 -10.58
CA VAL A 148 12.79 8.99 -11.94
C VAL A 148 12.22 9.96 -12.98
N GLU A 149 11.43 10.94 -12.54
CA GLU A 149 10.73 11.94 -13.37
C GLU A 149 9.90 11.34 -14.53
N ASN A 150 9.38 10.11 -14.34
CA ASN A 150 8.50 9.45 -15.29
C ASN A 150 7.04 9.86 -15.02
N ARG A 151 6.29 10.16 -16.08
CA ARG A 151 4.86 10.49 -15.97
C ARG A 151 4.15 10.27 -17.28
N GLY A 152 2.86 10.02 -17.20
CA GLY A 152 2.06 9.80 -18.40
C GLY A 152 0.57 9.78 -18.15
N VAL A 153 -0.14 9.45 -19.23
CA VAL A 153 -1.58 9.27 -19.25
C VAL A 153 -1.89 8.02 -20.06
N LEU A 154 -2.72 7.15 -19.50
CA LEU A 154 -3.13 5.90 -20.14
C LEU A 154 -4.63 5.69 -19.94
N ASP A 155 -5.23 4.83 -20.77
CA ASP A 155 -6.61 4.40 -20.57
C ASP A 155 -6.72 3.56 -19.30
N ILE A 156 -7.83 3.68 -18.57
CA ILE A 156 -8.11 2.91 -17.37
C ILE A 156 -8.44 1.48 -17.77
N THR A 157 -7.42 0.62 -17.71
CA THR A 157 -7.53 -0.82 -17.90
C THR A 157 -6.62 -1.52 -16.91
N GLU A 158 -6.93 -2.78 -16.56
CA GLU A 158 -6.04 -3.55 -15.71
C GLU A 158 -4.65 -3.72 -16.34
N ALA A 159 -4.57 -3.88 -17.67
CA ALA A 159 -3.30 -4.06 -18.37
C ALA A 159 -2.40 -2.82 -18.23
N ASN A 160 -2.95 -1.62 -18.46
CA ASN A 160 -2.19 -0.38 -18.33
C ASN A 160 -1.78 -0.09 -16.89
N LEU A 161 -2.65 -0.37 -15.91
CA LEU A 161 -2.29 -0.24 -14.49
C LEU A 161 -1.17 -1.22 -14.12
N ARG A 162 -1.23 -2.49 -14.59
CA ARG A 162 -0.14 -3.45 -14.37
C ARG A 162 1.18 -2.94 -14.92
N THR A 163 1.20 -2.46 -16.17
CA THR A 163 2.41 -1.90 -16.78
C THR A 163 2.99 -0.77 -15.93
N VAL A 164 2.15 0.18 -15.50
CA VAL A 164 2.63 1.30 -14.66
C VAL A 164 3.15 0.83 -13.31
N LEU A 165 2.48 -0.12 -12.65
CA LEU A 165 2.92 -0.63 -11.35
C LEU A 165 4.19 -1.47 -11.44
N ASP A 166 4.35 -2.27 -12.50
CA ASP A 166 5.53 -3.12 -12.71
C ASP A 166 6.78 -2.33 -13.09
N GLU A 167 6.59 -1.17 -13.75
CA GLU A 167 7.68 -0.30 -14.16
C GLU A 167 8.04 0.76 -13.11
N ALA A 168 7.17 0.99 -12.11
CA ALA A 168 7.39 1.99 -11.08
C ALA A 168 8.57 1.62 -10.19
N ALA A 169 9.52 2.54 -10.03
CA ALA A 169 10.73 2.28 -9.25
C ALA A 169 10.45 2.15 -7.75
N ALA A 170 9.56 2.99 -7.22
CA ALA A 170 9.11 3.01 -5.82
C ALA A 170 7.84 3.88 -5.72
N GLU A 171 7.98 5.16 -5.34
CA GLU A 171 6.88 6.09 -5.15
C GLU A 171 6.14 6.39 -6.46
N LEU A 172 4.82 6.33 -6.39
CA LEU A 172 3.95 6.51 -7.52
C LEU A 172 2.68 7.23 -7.06
N VAL A 173 2.27 8.25 -7.82
CA VAL A 173 0.92 8.80 -7.75
C VAL A 173 0.10 8.35 -8.96
N LEU A 174 -1.12 7.90 -8.73
CA LEU A 174 -2.16 7.63 -9.71
C LEU A 174 -3.36 8.55 -9.47
N THR A 175 -3.92 9.14 -10.51
CA THR A 175 -5.16 9.91 -10.39
C THR A 175 -6.01 9.81 -11.65
N ASP A 176 -7.34 9.88 -11.52
CA ASP A 176 -8.23 9.85 -12.66
C ASP A 176 -8.21 11.18 -13.44
N GLU A 177 -8.78 11.20 -14.65
CA GLU A 177 -8.75 12.40 -15.51
C GLU A 177 -9.34 13.67 -14.86
N LYS A 178 -10.34 13.52 -13.99
CA LYS A 178 -10.99 14.63 -13.28
C LYS A 178 -10.32 14.95 -11.94
N MET A 179 -9.32 14.16 -11.56
CA MET A 179 -8.59 14.26 -10.30
C MET A 179 -9.52 14.21 -9.09
N ASP A 180 -10.56 13.38 -9.15
CA ASP A 180 -11.47 13.18 -8.02
C ASP A 180 -10.90 12.18 -7.03
N PHE A 181 -10.03 11.29 -7.50
CA PHE A 181 -9.38 10.23 -6.75
C PHE A 181 -7.87 10.27 -6.96
N VAL A 182 -7.11 10.12 -5.87
CA VAL A 182 -5.65 10.06 -5.90
C VAL A 182 -5.17 8.89 -5.08
N PHE A 183 -4.33 8.03 -5.63
CA PHE A 183 -3.60 6.99 -4.90
C PHE A 183 -2.13 7.31 -4.91
N MET A 184 -1.48 7.26 -3.76
CA MET A 184 -0.05 7.48 -3.62
C MET A 184 0.56 6.33 -2.83
N SER A 185 1.58 5.67 -3.36
CA SER A 185 2.45 4.86 -2.51
C SER A 185 3.31 5.77 -1.64
N VAL A 186 3.74 5.27 -0.48
CA VAL A 186 4.49 6.04 0.52
C VAL A 186 5.84 5.35 0.71
N TYR A 187 6.90 6.16 0.69
CA TYR A 187 8.28 5.69 0.89
C TYR A 187 8.50 5.11 2.29
N ASP A 188 9.37 4.11 2.37
CA ASP A 188 9.63 3.25 3.51
C ASP A 188 8.33 2.80 4.20
N SER A 189 7.33 2.34 3.43
CA SER A 189 6.01 2.04 4.00
C SER A 189 5.24 0.90 3.35
N PHE A 190 4.29 0.34 4.12
CA PHE A 190 3.39 -0.73 3.70
C PHE A 190 1.95 -0.25 3.50
N ILE A 191 1.77 1.06 3.34
CA ILE A 191 0.47 1.70 3.17
C ILE A 191 0.48 2.58 1.92
N ASN A 192 -0.72 2.86 1.42
CA ASN A 192 -0.93 3.81 0.34
C ASN A 192 -1.92 4.87 0.79
N VAL A 193 -1.67 6.13 0.45
CA VAL A 193 -2.60 7.23 0.74
C VAL A 193 -3.63 7.29 -0.39
N PHE A 194 -4.91 7.21 -0.02
CA PHE A 194 -6.03 7.41 -0.92
C PHE A 194 -6.73 8.72 -0.58
N LEU A 195 -6.79 9.65 -1.52
CA LEU A 195 -7.50 10.93 -1.39
C LEU A 195 -8.75 10.93 -2.27
N ALA A 196 -9.80 11.57 -1.77
CA ALA A 196 -11.01 11.81 -2.55
C ALA A 196 -11.54 13.23 -2.33
N LYS A 197 -12.07 13.84 -3.40
CA LYS A 197 -12.80 15.11 -3.27
C LYS A 197 -14.13 14.95 -2.54
N ASP A 198 -14.77 13.79 -2.66
CA ASP A 198 -16.00 13.44 -1.92
C ASP A 198 -15.67 13.16 -0.44
N LYS A 199 -16.60 13.48 0.47
CA LYS A 199 -16.50 13.18 1.90
C LYS A 199 -16.76 11.71 2.22
N ASN A 200 -17.37 10.95 1.31
CA ASN A 200 -17.79 9.58 1.58
C ASN A 200 -16.77 8.50 1.16
N ILE A 201 -15.51 8.69 1.56
CA ILE A 201 -14.42 7.76 1.24
C ILE A 201 -14.58 6.40 1.93
N ASN A 202 -15.16 6.37 3.14
CA ASN A 202 -15.38 5.14 3.89
C ASN A 202 -16.27 4.15 3.13
N ASP A 203 -17.39 4.62 2.55
CA ASP A 203 -18.26 3.75 1.75
C ASP A 203 -17.53 3.21 0.51
N LEU A 204 -16.62 3.99 -0.08
CA LEU A 204 -15.84 3.54 -1.23
C LEU A 204 -14.82 2.47 -0.83
N VAL A 205 -14.07 2.69 0.25
CA VAL A 205 -13.13 1.73 0.84
C VAL A 205 -13.83 0.40 1.14
N GLN A 206 -14.98 0.44 1.81
CA GLN A 206 -15.75 -0.76 2.14
C GLN A 206 -16.27 -1.48 0.89
N ARG A 207 -16.77 -0.74 -0.11
CA ARG A 207 -17.24 -1.32 -1.38
C ARG A 207 -16.12 -1.99 -2.18
N MET A 208 -14.89 -1.45 -2.10
CA MET A 208 -13.72 -2.06 -2.75
C MET A 208 -13.12 -3.22 -1.96
N GLY A 209 -13.54 -3.41 -0.70
CA GLY A 209 -13.03 -4.47 0.17
C GLY A 209 -11.61 -4.19 0.66
N TRP A 210 -11.20 -2.93 0.71
CA TRP A 210 -9.89 -2.53 1.21
C TRP A 210 -9.87 -2.53 2.73
N GLU A 211 -8.76 -3.01 3.30
CA GLU A 211 -8.45 -2.76 4.70
C GLU A 211 -7.74 -1.41 4.79
N ALA A 212 -8.28 -0.50 5.59
CA ALA A 212 -7.78 0.85 5.67
C ALA A 212 -8.11 1.52 7.00
N MET A 213 -7.37 2.58 7.30
CA MET A 213 -7.74 3.57 8.29
C MET A 213 -8.31 4.82 7.59
N ILE A 214 -9.47 5.30 8.02
CA ILE A 214 -10.04 6.54 7.51
C ILE A 214 -9.40 7.70 8.27
N CYS A 215 -8.84 8.66 7.55
CA CYS A 215 -8.15 9.80 8.15
C CYS A 215 -9.16 10.85 8.64
N ASP A 216 -8.89 11.39 9.81
CA ASP A 216 -9.53 12.58 10.35
C ASP A 216 -8.55 13.77 10.45
N GLU A 217 -9.01 14.88 11.04
CA GLU A 217 -8.20 16.10 11.21
C GLU A 217 -6.98 15.92 12.11
N SER A 218 -6.89 14.79 12.83
CA SER A 218 -5.80 14.45 13.75
C SER A 218 -4.91 13.31 13.24
N THR A 219 -5.17 12.77 12.05
CA THR A 219 -4.41 11.63 11.51
C THR A 219 -3.14 12.08 10.82
N TYR A 220 -1.99 11.66 11.34
CA TYR A 220 -0.66 11.91 10.78
C TYR A 220 -0.22 10.75 9.87
N ILE A 221 0.78 10.97 9.01
CA ILE A 221 1.34 9.88 8.19
C ILE A 221 2.06 8.82 9.04
N SER A 222 2.63 9.24 10.17
CA SER A 222 3.19 8.39 11.23
C SER A 222 2.17 8.00 12.30
N TRP A 223 0.92 7.72 11.90
CA TRP A 223 -0.22 7.32 12.74
C TRP A 223 0.02 6.16 13.73
N TYR A 224 1.08 5.39 13.52
CA TYR A 224 1.47 4.25 14.34
C TYR A 224 2.41 4.62 15.50
N ARG A 225 2.82 5.90 15.60
CA ARG A 225 3.67 6.42 16.68
C ARG A 225 2.87 6.89 17.89
#